data_AF-A0A1I7B9Y9-F1
#
_entry.id   AF-A0A1I7B9Y9-F1
#
_cell.length_a   1.000
_cell.length_b   1.000
_cell.length_c   1.000
_cell.angle_alpha   90.00
_cell.angle_beta   90.00
_cell.angle_gamma   90.00
#
_symmetry.space_group_name_H-M   'P 1'
#
loop_
_entity.id
_entity.type
_entity.pdbx_description
1 polymer ?
#
loop_
_entity_poly.entity_id
_entity_poly.type
_entity_poly.pdbx_seq_one_letter_code
_entity_poly.pdbx_strand_id
1 'polypeptide(L)' 'MAQTTNKQGGWLKSSYSAVASDNCVEVRLTDTAVGVRDSKNPDGPVHTFTHHAWHAFLHTATTLDEHRR' A
#
# COMPACT_ATOMS: atom_id res chain seq x y z
N MET A 1 16.27 -12.97 10.00
CA MET A 1 16.09 -12.92 8.54
C MET A 1 15.48 -11.57 8.19
N ALA A 2 16.33 -10.57 7.97
CA ALA A 2 15.90 -9.21 7.67
C ALA A 2 15.41 -9.14 6.22
N GLN A 3 14.17 -8.68 6.01
CA GLN A 3 13.68 -8.39 4.66
C GLN A 3 14.34 -7.09 4.18
N THR A 4 15.45 -7.27 3.48
CA THR A 4 16.16 -6.26 2.73
C THR A 4 15.18 -5.50 1.83
N THR A 5 15.07 -4.19 2.06
CA THR A 5 14.38 -3.16 1.27
C THR A 5 13.90 -3.60 -0.11
N ASN A 6 12.63 -4.00 -0.22
CA ASN A 6 11.96 -4.41 -1.45
C ASN A 6 11.60 -3.18 -2.30
N LYS A 7 12.60 -2.43 -2.76
CA LYS A 7 12.45 -1.22 -3.58
C LYS A 7 12.50 -1.55 -5.07
N GLN A 8 11.62 -2.43 -5.56
CA GLN A 8 11.46 -2.62 -7.01
C GLN A 8 10.73 -1.40 -7.58
N GLY A 9 11.42 -0.56 -8.37
CA GLY A 9 10.78 0.52 -9.15
C GLY A 9 10.01 1.58 -8.32
N GLY A 10 10.42 1.81 -7.07
CA GLY A 10 9.78 2.78 -6.16
C GLY A 10 8.58 2.24 -5.37
N TRP A 11 8.22 0.97 -5.53
CA TRP A 11 7.18 0.32 -4.74
C TRP A 11 7.66 -0.04 -3.33
N LEU A 12 6.77 0.10 -2.35
CA LEU A 12 6.99 -0.17 -0.93
C LEU A 12 5.93 -1.18 -0.50
N LYS A 13 6.38 -2.37 -0.09
CA LYS A 13 5.50 -3.44 0.39
C LYS A 13 5.10 -3.23 1.84
N SER A 14 3.82 -3.44 2.16
CA SER A 14 3.33 -3.37 3.54
C SER A 14 3.93 -4.48 4.41
N SER A 15 4.32 -4.16 5.64
CA SER A 15 4.83 -5.12 6.63
C SER A 15 3.81 -6.18 7.05
N TYR A 16 2.52 -5.90 6.86
CA TYR A 16 1.43 -6.85 7.12
C TYR A 16 1.28 -7.91 6.00
N SER A 17 2.05 -7.79 4.91
CA SER A 17 2.06 -8.69 3.76
C SER A 17 2.89 -9.96 4.02
N ALA A 18 2.53 -10.73 5.05
CA ALA A 18 3.19 -12.00 5.37
C ALA A 18 2.88 -13.10 4.33
N VAL A 19 3.74 -14.13 4.23
CA VAL A 19 3.61 -15.23 3.25
C VAL A 19 2.27 -15.98 3.38
N ALA A 20 1.74 -16.08 4.60
CA ALA A 20 0.45 -16.72 4.90
C ALA A 20 -0.75 -15.74 4.85
N SER A 21 -0.54 -14.47 4.48
CA SER A 21 -1.61 -13.48 4.37
C SER A 21 -2.15 -13.40 2.94
N ASP A 22 -3.45 -13.18 2.80
CA ASP A 22 -4.11 -12.93 1.51
C ASP A 22 -4.22 -11.45 1.14
N ASN A 23 -3.81 -10.54 2.03
CA ASN A 23 -4.04 -9.10 1.89
C ASN A 23 -2.73 -8.34 1.61
N CYS A 24 -1.89 -8.85 0.69
CA CYS A 24 -0.59 -8.27 0.40
C CYS A 24 -0.70 -7.02 -0.48
N VAL A 25 -0.24 -5.87 0.00
CA VAL A 25 -0.34 -4.60 -0.71
C VAL A 25 1.00 -3.88 -0.82
N GLU A 26 1.19 -3.22 -1.96
CA GLU A 26 2.33 -2.33 -2.25
C GLU A 26 1.85 -0.92 -2.60
N VAL A 27 2.60 0.09 -2.17
CA VAL A 27 2.34 1.50 -2.49
C VAL A 27 3.55 2.15 -3.16
N ARG A 28 3.30 3.11 -4.06
CA ARG A 28 4.35 3.93 -4.67
C ARG A 28 3.98 5.39 -4.61
N LEU A 29 4.86 6.19 -4.01
CA LEU A 29 4.73 7.64 -3.97
C LEU A 29 5.49 8.23 -5.16
N THR A 30 4.83 9.13 -5.87
CA THR A 30 5.41 9.94 -6.94
C THR A 30 5.11 11.41 -6.66
N ASP A 31 5.76 12.31 -7.39
CA ASP A 31 5.58 13.76 -7.20
C ASP A 31 4.13 14.21 -7.41
N THR A 32 3.35 13.50 -8.22
CA THR A 32 1.99 13.90 -8.59
C THR A 32 0.89 12.97 -8.08
N ALA A 33 1.24 11.73 -7.69
CA ALA A 33 0.25 10.71 -7.37
C ALA A 33 0.76 9.63 -6.39
N VAL A 34 -0.19 8.86 -5.85
CA VAL A 34 0.06 7.64 -5.08
C VAL A 34 -0.53 6.45 -5.82
N GLY A 35 0.28 5.45 -6.12
CA GLY A 35 -0.16 4.17 -6.66
C GLY A 35 -0.32 3.13 -5.55
N VAL A 36 -1.35 2.28 -5.64
CA VAL A 36 -1.59 1.13 -4.78
C VAL A 36 -1.87 -0.09 -5.65
N ARG A 37 -1.24 -1.23 -5.34
CA ARG A 37 -1.47 -2.49 -6.07
C ARG A 37 -1.41 -3.70 -5.15
N ASP A 38 -1.94 -4.82 -5.65
CA ASP A 38 -1.75 -6.14 -5.06
C ASP A 38 -0.31 -6.61 -5.30
N SER A 39 0.40 -6.95 -4.22
CA SER A 39 1.77 -7.46 -4.34
C SER A 39 1.85 -8.83 -4.99
N LYS A 40 0.75 -9.62 -4.97
CA LYS A 40 0.70 -10.95 -5.57
C LYS A 40 0.49 -10.88 -7.08
N ASN A 41 -0.05 -9.76 -7.57
CA ASN A 41 -0.28 -9.51 -8.99
C ASN A 41 0.35 -8.15 -9.42
N PRO A 42 1.69 -8.04 -9.44
CA PRO A 42 2.37 -6.77 -9.67
C PRO A 42 2.12 -6.17 -11.06
N ASP A 43 1.77 -7.00 -12.04
CA ASP A 43 1.43 -6.59 -13.42
C ASP A 43 -0.08 -6.30 -13.59
N GLY A 44 -0.87 -6.48 -12.53
CA GLY A 44 -2.28 -6.17 -12.50
C GLY A 44 -2.60 -4.66 -12.41
N PRO A 45 -3.88 -4.30 -12.28
CA PRO A 45 -4.31 -2.91 -12.18
C PRO A 45 -3.70 -2.16 -10.98
N VAL A 46 -3.34 -0.90 -11.21
CA VAL A 46 -2.85 0.02 -10.18
C VAL A 46 -3.93 1.05 -9.87
N HIS A 47 -4.37 1.12 -8.62
CA HIS A 47 -5.22 2.21 -8.15
C HIS A 47 -4.38 3.45 -7.91
N THR A 48 -4.69 4.53 -8.63
CA THR A 48 -3.95 5.79 -8.54
C THR A 48 -4.79 6.86 -7.87
N PHE A 49 -4.21 7.52 -6.87
CA PHE A 49 -4.83 8.58 -6.11
C PHE A 49 -4.05 9.89 -6.29
N THR A 50 -4.77 11.02 -6.24
CA THR A 50 -4.12 12.29 -5.92
C THR A 50 -3.64 12.27 -4.47
N HIS A 51 -2.65 13.09 -4.11
CA HIS A 51 -2.16 13.16 -2.73
C HIS A 51 -3.28 13.53 -1.73
N HIS A 52 -4.20 14.42 -2.12
CA HIS A 52 -5.33 14.79 -1.27
C HIS A 52 -6.28 13.61 -1.02
N ALA A 53 -6.64 12.87 -2.07
CA ALA A 53 -7.49 11.69 -1.94
C ALA A 53 -6.82 10.59 -1.11
N TRP A 54 -5.50 10.40 -1.26
CA TRP A 54 -4.73 9.47 -0.45
C TRP A 54 -4.77 9.81 1.03
N HIS A 55 -4.58 11.09 1.39
CA HIS A 55 -4.65 11.53 2.78
C HIS A 55 -6.05 11.32 3.39
N ALA A 56 -7.11 11.65 2.64
CA ALA A 56 -8.49 11.42 3.08
C ALA A 56 -8.80 9.93 3.26
N PHE A 57 -8.30 9.08 2.35
CA PHE A 57 -8.42 7.62 2.45
C PHE A 57 -7.75 7.10 3.72
N LEU A 58 -6.50 7.50 3.99
CA LEU A 58 -5.77 7.06 5.17
C LEU A 58 -6.46 7.49 6.47
N HIS A 59 -6.90 8.76 6.55
CA HIS A 59 -7.62 9.27 7.71
C HIS A 59 -8.86 8.42 8.02
N THR A 60 -9.65 8.12 6.99
CA THR A 60 -10.83 7.27 7.13
C THR A 60 -10.46 5.84 7.56
N ALA A 61 -9.42 5.26 6.96
CA ALA A 61 -9.00 3.91 7.28
C ALA A 61 -8.48 3.76 8.72
N THR A 62 -7.75 4.75 9.23
CA THR A 62 -7.26 4.75 10.63
C THR A 62 -8.38 4.95 11.64
N THR A 63 -9.30 5.88 11.40
CA THR A 63 -10.43 6.09 12.31
C THR A 63 -11.35 4.86 12.36
N LEU A 64 -11.53 4.16 11.24
CA LEU A 64 -12.27 2.90 11.20
C LEU A 64 -11.56 1.76 11.95
N ASP A 65 -10.24 1.77 12.04
CA ASP A 65 -9.48 0.80 12.84
C ASP A 65 -9.67 1.07 14.34
N GLU A 66 -9.61 2.34 14.76
CA GLU A 66 -9.85 2.76 16.15
C GLU A 66 -11.25 2.36 16.65
N HIS A 67 -12.28 2.49 15.80
CA HIS A 67 -13.64 2.08 16.16
C HIS A 67 -13.87 0.56 16.19
N ARG A 68 -12.95 -0.22 15.63
CA ARG A 68 -13.06 -1.69 15.55
C ARG A 68 -12.19 -2.41 16.58
N ARG A 69 -11.38 -1.68 17.34
CA ARG A 69 -10.54 -2.19 18.41
C ARG A 69 -11.28 -2.28 19.74
#